data_AF-A0A9D8J1Q9-F1
#
_entry.id   AF-A0A9D8J1Q9-F1
#
_cell.length_a   1.000
_cell.length_b   1.000
_cell.length_c   1.000
_cell.angle_alpha   90.00
_cell.angle_beta   90.00
_cell.angle_gamma   90.00
#
_symmetry.space_group_name_H-M   'P 1'
#
loop_
_entity.id
_entity.type
_entity.pdbx_description
1 polymer ?
#
loop_
_entity_poly.entity_id
_entity_poly.type
_entity_poly.pdbx_seq_one_letter_code
_entity_poly.pdbx_strand_id
1 'polypeptide(L)'
;MNAKSLQRAIALGVANVQAACIDGTHWDLMPYLGPHYVAQYFLMLRWLGRGESAFEPQRLGDVLWETCLDSSSWPMVRDAKVSDGDINATLFNYWALKALGVSIADERLARARAFVLDRGGIEACSVFAKIFLALAGQYDWRDVPDIPAVLFKEWSPVKPASFGQWIGPHLLPMAYFSRREIARLPEGLPPLLELYAGKPRAALASVQTGTVISGPPSPTDEELIAKMVEAQQPEGSWGGYTLSTLLC
;
A
#
# COMPACT_ATOMS: atom_id res chain seq x y z
N MET A 1 41.51 14.09 -2.92
CA MET A 1 40.67 15.31 -2.86
C MET A 1 41.45 16.37 -2.09
N ASN A 2 41.65 17.58 -2.62
CA ASN A 2 42.42 18.63 -1.92
C ASN A 2 41.51 19.62 -1.17
N ALA A 3 42.08 20.38 -0.22
CA ALA A 3 41.31 21.26 0.66
C ALA A 3 40.50 22.34 -0.09
N LYS A 4 41.01 22.86 -1.21
CA LYS A 4 40.29 23.85 -2.04
C LYS A 4 39.08 23.24 -2.73
N SER A 5 39.21 22.01 -3.25
CA SER A 5 38.09 21.27 -3.84
C SER A 5 37.01 20.95 -2.81
N LEU A 6 37.40 20.59 -1.59
CA LEU A 6 36.45 20.34 -0.50
C LEU A 6 35.68 21.62 -0.10
N GLN A 7 36.39 22.73 0.09
CA GLN A 7 35.76 24.02 0.40
C GLN A 7 34.78 24.47 -0.69
N ARG A 8 35.14 24.29 -1.96
CA ARG A 8 34.24 24.58 -3.08
C ARG A 8 32.99 23.70 -3.05
N ALA A 9 33.14 22.40 -2.79
CA ALA A 9 32.01 21.48 -2.70
C ALA A 9 31.06 21.86 -1.55
N ILE A 10 31.60 22.24 -0.39
CA ILE A 10 30.80 22.71 0.75
C ILE A 10 30.04 23.99 0.39
N ALA A 11 30.71 24.98 -0.22
CA ALA A 11 30.08 26.24 -0.60
C ALA A 11 28.92 26.03 -1.60
N LEU A 12 29.10 25.14 -2.58
CA LEU A 12 28.04 24.76 -3.52
C LEU A 12 26.89 24.02 -2.82
N GLY A 13 27.20 23.10 -1.90
CA GLY A 13 26.19 22.39 -1.12
C GLY A 13 25.33 23.33 -0.28
N VAL A 14 25.96 24.28 0.42
CA VAL A 14 25.25 25.31 1.20
C VAL A 14 24.37 26.16 0.30
N ALA A 15 24.90 26.66 -0.82
CA ALA A 15 24.13 27.46 -1.76
C ALA A 15 22.91 26.70 -2.32
N ASN A 16 23.07 25.42 -2.66
CA ASN A 16 21.99 24.58 -3.18
C ASN A 16 20.90 24.34 -2.12
N VAL A 17 21.28 24.05 -0.88
CA VAL A 17 20.31 23.86 0.21
C VAL A 17 19.59 25.18 0.48
N GLN A 18 20.31 26.31 0.59
CA GLN A 18 19.67 27.61 0.82
C GLN A 18 18.72 28.01 -0.31
N ALA A 19 19.07 27.74 -1.57
CA ALA A 19 18.22 28.03 -2.73
C ALA A 19 16.94 27.21 -2.76
N ALA A 20 16.92 26.02 -2.15
CA ALA A 20 15.74 25.17 -2.03
C ALA A 20 14.84 25.53 -0.83
N CYS A 21 15.24 26.50 -0.01
CA CYS A 21 14.47 26.91 1.16
C CYS A 21 13.27 27.76 0.74
N ILE A 22 12.07 27.38 1.18
CA ILE A 22 10.81 28.06 0.88
C ILE A 22 10.63 29.19 1.89
N ASP A 23 10.60 30.42 1.38
CA ASP A 23 10.44 31.67 2.15
C ASP A 23 11.41 31.81 3.35
N GLY A 24 12.54 31.09 3.32
CA GLY A 24 13.52 31.09 4.41
C GLY A 24 13.11 30.32 5.67
N THR A 25 12.04 29.52 5.63
CA THR A 25 11.46 28.88 6.84
C THR A 25 11.56 27.37 6.86
N HIS A 26 11.47 26.70 5.70
CA HIS A 26 11.46 25.25 5.62
C HIS A 26 11.94 24.74 4.26
N TRP A 27 12.09 23.41 4.16
CA TRP A 27 12.33 22.69 2.92
C TRP A 27 11.21 21.71 2.72
N ASP A 28 10.60 21.72 1.54
CA ASP A 28 9.67 20.70 1.11
C ASP A 28 10.34 19.85 0.04
N LEU A 29 10.84 18.68 0.45
CA LEU A 29 11.52 17.73 -0.43
C LEU A 29 10.69 16.46 -0.48
N MET A 30 10.31 16.06 -1.69
CA MET A 30 9.48 14.88 -1.90
C MET A 30 10.19 13.61 -1.41
N PRO A 31 9.64 12.86 -0.43
CA PRO A 31 10.19 11.59 -0.04
C PRO A 31 9.92 10.54 -1.13
N TYR A 32 10.94 9.78 -1.52
CA TYR A 32 10.77 8.64 -2.40
C TYR A 32 10.67 7.34 -1.59
N LEU A 33 9.44 6.81 -1.48
CA LEU A 33 9.16 5.58 -0.75
C LEU A 33 8.99 4.36 -1.67
N GLY A 34 9.17 4.55 -2.98
CA GLY A 34 8.95 3.54 -4.00
C GLY A 34 7.61 3.72 -4.74
N PRO A 35 7.52 3.21 -5.97
CA PRO A 35 6.36 3.40 -6.84
C PRO A 35 5.12 2.60 -6.37
N HIS A 36 5.31 1.59 -5.51
CA HIS A 36 4.25 0.72 -5.02
C HIS A 36 3.25 1.41 -4.10
N TYR A 37 3.65 2.47 -3.38
CA TYR A 37 2.69 3.30 -2.64
C TYR A 37 1.78 4.11 -3.56
N VAL A 38 2.32 4.57 -4.70
CA VAL A 38 1.53 5.25 -5.73
C VAL A 38 0.59 4.26 -6.43
N ALA A 39 1.06 3.03 -6.66
CA ALA A 39 0.23 1.92 -7.13
C ALA A 39 -0.91 1.60 -6.14
N GLN A 40 -0.63 1.52 -4.83
CA GLN A 40 -1.66 1.32 -3.79
C GLN A 40 -2.71 2.44 -3.78
N TYR A 41 -2.28 3.71 -3.89
CA TYR A 41 -3.21 4.83 -4.00
C TYR A 41 -4.11 4.71 -5.23
N PHE A 42 -3.53 4.39 -6.39
CA PHE A 42 -4.29 4.15 -7.62
C PHE A 42 -5.30 3.00 -7.47
N LEU A 43 -4.87 1.87 -6.90
CA LEU A 43 -5.72 0.72 -6.64
C LEU A 43 -6.84 1.06 -5.65
N MET A 44 -6.56 1.87 -4.63
CA MET A 44 -7.57 2.33 -3.67
C MET A 44 -8.58 3.29 -4.31
N LEU A 45 -8.15 4.21 -5.18
CA LEU A 45 -9.07 5.07 -5.95
C LEU A 45 -10.01 4.22 -6.82
N ARG A 46 -9.48 3.20 -7.50
CA ARG A 46 -10.28 2.24 -8.27
C ARG A 46 -11.21 1.45 -7.36
N TRP A 47 -10.73 1.02 -6.20
CA TRP A 47 -11.52 0.30 -5.21
C TRP A 47 -12.71 1.14 -4.72
N LEU A 48 -12.50 2.43 -4.40
CA LEU A 48 -13.50 3.39 -3.96
C LEU A 48 -14.46 3.85 -5.06
N GLY A 49 -14.21 3.49 -6.33
CA GLY A 49 -14.97 4.01 -7.48
C GLY A 49 -14.74 5.51 -7.73
N ARG A 50 -13.59 6.05 -7.30
CA ARG A 50 -13.23 7.46 -7.48
C ARG A 50 -12.37 7.62 -8.74
N GLY A 51 -13.01 8.08 -9.81
CA GLY A 51 -12.35 8.35 -11.09
C GLY A 51 -11.86 9.80 -11.25
N GLU A 52 -12.50 10.76 -10.58
CA GLU A 52 -12.15 12.17 -10.62
C GLU A 52 -11.04 12.47 -9.62
N SER A 53 -9.83 12.68 -10.12
CA SER A 53 -8.68 13.12 -9.31
C SER A 53 -7.64 13.80 -10.20
N ALA A 54 -6.71 14.53 -9.59
CA ALA A 54 -5.52 15.04 -10.30
C ALA A 54 -4.51 13.92 -10.64
N PHE A 55 -4.81 12.67 -10.30
CA PHE A 55 -3.94 11.54 -10.55
C PHE A 55 -3.96 11.14 -12.02
N GLU A 56 -2.78 11.04 -12.65
CA GLU A 56 -2.62 10.66 -14.05
C GLU A 56 -2.23 9.18 -14.18
N PRO A 57 -3.15 8.27 -14.57
CA PRO A 57 -2.85 6.85 -14.61
C PRO A 57 -1.77 6.47 -15.64
N GLN A 58 -1.67 7.20 -16.74
CA GLN A 58 -0.63 6.95 -17.75
C GLN A 58 0.77 7.17 -17.17
N ARG A 59 0.96 8.28 -16.45
CA ARG A 59 2.23 8.60 -15.79
C ARG A 59 2.65 7.55 -14.76
N LEU A 60 1.68 6.95 -14.06
CA LEU A 60 1.96 5.82 -13.18
C LEU A 60 2.57 4.65 -13.97
N GLY A 61 1.97 4.27 -15.10
CA GLY A 61 2.48 3.19 -15.95
C GLY A 61 3.94 3.40 -16.37
N ASP A 62 4.28 4.62 -16.79
CA ASP A 62 5.65 4.99 -17.18
C ASP A 62 6.62 4.84 -15.99
N VAL A 63 6.27 5.42 -14.82
CA VAL A 63 7.09 5.33 -13.61
C VAL A 63 7.28 3.88 -13.15
N LEU A 64 6.24 3.04 -13.23
CA LEU A 64 6.35 1.63 -12.88
C LEU A 64 7.35 0.94 -13.82
N TRP A 65 7.30 1.17 -15.12
CA TRP A 65 8.28 0.55 -16.03
C TRP A 65 9.70 1.10 -15.87
N GLU A 66 9.86 2.40 -15.65
CA GLU A 66 11.17 3.02 -15.40
C GLU A 66 11.85 2.47 -14.14
N THR A 67 11.06 2.09 -13.14
CA THR A 67 11.52 1.56 -11.83
C THR A 67 11.60 0.05 -11.77
N CYS A 68 11.20 -0.64 -12.83
CA CYS A 68 11.32 -2.09 -12.96
C CYS A 68 12.79 -2.48 -13.12
N LEU A 69 13.23 -3.49 -12.38
CA LEU A 69 14.56 -4.08 -12.53
C LEU A 69 14.61 -5.00 -13.75
N ASP A 70 15.82 -5.37 -14.19
CA ASP A 70 16.02 -6.30 -15.30
C ASP A 70 15.35 -7.67 -15.06
N SER A 71 15.26 -8.08 -13.80
CA SER A 71 14.53 -9.26 -13.32
C SER A 71 13.00 -9.16 -13.43
N SER A 72 12.47 -8.06 -13.97
CA SER A 72 11.02 -7.78 -14.01
C SER A 72 10.37 -7.73 -12.63
N SER A 73 11.10 -7.23 -11.64
CA SER A 73 10.61 -7.06 -10.27
C SER A 73 10.87 -5.63 -9.81
N TRP A 74 10.31 -5.26 -8.66
CA TRP A 74 10.48 -3.91 -8.10
C TRP A 74 11.04 -3.98 -6.69
N PRO A 75 12.08 -3.19 -6.37
CA PRO A 75 12.52 -3.03 -4.99
C PRO A 75 11.53 -2.16 -4.21
N MET A 76 11.57 -2.23 -2.88
CA MET A 76 10.82 -1.29 -2.03
C MET A 76 11.24 0.16 -2.32
N VAL A 77 12.55 0.41 -2.34
CA VAL A 77 13.17 1.71 -2.64
C VAL A 77 14.39 1.45 -3.52
N ARG A 78 14.69 2.36 -4.45
CA ARG A 78 15.91 2.29 -5.25
C ARG A 78 17.11 2.55 -4.34
N ASP A 79 18.00 1.58 -4.26
CA ASP A 79 19.27 1.70 -3.55
C ASP A 79 20.35 0.93 -4.32
N ALA A 80 21.56 1.48 -4.42
CA ALA A 80 22.66 0.85 -5.14
C ALA A 80 23.07 -0.53 -4.57
N LYS A 81 22.70 -0.82 -3.32
CA LYS A 81 22.95 -2.10 -2.64
C LYS A 81 21.77 -3.08 -2.77
N VAL A 82 20.63 -2.63 -3.28
CA VAL A 82 19.45 -3.48 -3.49
C VAL A 82 19.41 -3.90 -4.96
N SER A 83 19.80 -5.15 -5.20
CA SER A 83 19.86 -5.73 -6.55
C SER A 83 18.66 -6.62 -6.88
N ASP A 84 17.75 -6.84 -5.93
CA ASP A 84 16.63 -7.76 -6.06
C ASP A 84 15.30 -7.05 -5.76
N GLY A 85 14.20 -7.61 -6.27
CA GLY A 85 12.87 -7.10 -5.99
C GLY A 85 12.36 -7.46 -4.58
N ASP A 86 11.35 -6.74 -4.13
CA ASP A 86 10.51 -7.12 -3.00
C ASP A 86 9.18 -7.69 -3.51
N ILE A 87 8.67 -8.72 -2.83
CA ILE A 87 7.43 -9.41 -3.24
C ILE A 87 6.20 -8.50 -3.15
N ASN A 88 6.10 -7.64 -2.12
CA ASN A 88 4.98 -6.74 -1.91
C ASN A 88 5.02 -5.59 -2.92
N ALA A 89 6.20 -4.99 -3.11
CA ALA A 89 6.38 -3.95 -4.12
C ALA A 89 6.04 -4.47 -5.52
N THR A 90 6.53 -5.67 -5.86
CA THR A 90 6.24 -6.31 -7.14
C THR A 90 4.76 -6.65 -7.30
N LEU A 91 4.09 -7.16 -6.25
CA LEU A 91 2.65 -7.42 -6.25
C LEU A 91 1.84 -6.17 -6.59
N PHE A 92 2.04 -5.06 -5.87
CA PHE A 92 1.23 -3.85 -6.06
C PHE A 92 1.50 -3.21 -7.42
N ASN A 93 2.76 -3.21 -7.89
CA ASN A 93 3.11 -2.67 -9.20
C ASN A 93 2.55 -3.54 -10.33
N TYR A 94 2.64 -4.86 -10.20
CA TYR A 94 2.00 -5.81 -11.12
C TYR A 94 0.49 -5.56 -11.20
N TRP A 95 -0.17 -5.44 -10.04
CA TRP A 95 -1.62 -5.25 -9.98
C TRP A 95 -2.03 -3.92 -10.61
N ALA A 96 -1.30 -2.83 -10.34
CA ALA A 96 -1.55 -1.54 -10.96
C ALA A 96 -1.34 -1.57 -12.48
N LEU A 97 -0.26 -2.19 -12.98
CA LEU A 97 -0.04 -2.36 -14.43
C LEU A 97 -1.17 -3.16 -15.09
N LYS A 98 -1.61 -4.24 -14.46
CA LYS A 98 -2.77 -5.01 -14.94
C LYS A 98 -4.04 -4.16 -14.96
N ALA A 99 -4.27 -3.36 -13.92
CA ALA A 99 -5.42 -2.45 -13.83
C ALA A 99 -5.34 -1.26 -14.81
N LEU A 100 -4.14 -0.92 -15.29
CA LEU A 100 -3.90 0.02 -16.40
C LEU A 100 -4.12 -0.62 -17.79
N GLY A 101 -4.43 -1.93 -17.85
CA GLY A 101 -4.72 -2.64 -19.08
C GLY A 101 -3.52 -3.37 -19.69
N VAL A 102 -2.38 -3.46 -18.99
CA VAL A 102 -1.26 -4.29 -19.45
C VAL A 102 -1.69 -5.76 -19.43
N SER A 103 -1.54 -6.43 -20.58
CA SER A 103 -1.90 -7.84 -20.73
C SER A 103 -0.99 -8.74 -19.87
N ILE A 104 -1.57 -9.77 -19.25
CA ILE A 104 -0.80 -10.82 -18.55
C ILE A 104 0.11 -11.64 -19.47
N ALA A 105 -0.06 -11.49 -20.79
CA ALA A 105 0.82 -12.07 -21.80
C ALA A 105 1.98 -11.15 -22.19
N ASP A 106 2.02 -9.89 -21.70
CA ASP A 106 3.22 -9.04 -21.81
C ASP A 106 4.39 -9.75 -21.13
N GLU A 107 5.51 -9.87 -21.85
CA GLU A 107 6.68 -10.62 -21.38
C GLU A 107 7.20 -10.09 -20.04
N ARG A 108 7.24 -8.76 -19.86
CA ARG A 108 7.73 -8.15 -18.62
C ARG A 108 6.79 -8.42 -17.47
N LEU A 109 5.48 -8.36 -17.70
CA LEU A 109 4.48 -8.67 -16.68
C LEU A 109 4.45 -10.17 -16.35
N ALA A 110 4.63 -11.05 -17.33
CA ALA A 110 4.73 -12.49 -17.13
C ALA A 110 5.95 -12.88 -16.27
N ARG A 111 7.10 -12.23 -16.48
CA ARG A 111 8.29 -12.40 -15.62
C ARG A 111 8.06 -11.87 -14.20
N ALA A 112 7.35 -10.75 -14.04
CA ALA A 112 6.95 -10.24 -12.73
C ALA A 112 6.04 -11.22 -11.98
N ARG A 113 5.09 -11.86 -12.68
CA ARG A 113 4.30 -12.96 -12.10
C ARG A 113 5.19 -14.12 -11.65
N ALA A 114 6.12 -14.57 -12.50
CA ALA A 114 7.04 -15.64 -12.14
C ALA A 114 7.85 -15.30 -10.89
N PHE A 115 8.35 -14.07 -10.78
CA PHE A 115 9.05 -13.57 -9.61
C PHE A 115 8.23 -13.68 -8.31
N VAL A 116 6.94 -13.32 -8.37
CA VAL A 116 6.01 -13.42 -7.22
C VAL A 116 5.75 -14.89 -6.85
N LEU A 117 5.51 -15.74 -7.85
CA LEU A 117 5.26 -17.17 -7.63
C LEU A 117 6.47 -17.90 -7.05
N ASP A 118 7.68 -17.60 -7.53
CA ASP A 118 8.94 -18.17 -7.03
C ASP A 118 9.20 -17.82 -5.56
N ARG A 119 8.56 -16.75 -5.05
CA ARG A 119 8.65 -16.32 -3.64
C ARG A 119 7.45 -16.79 -2.80
N GLY A 120 6.64 -17.69 -3.31
CA GLY A 120 5.50 -18.26 -2.59
C GLY A 120 4.17 -17.56 -2.83
N GLY A 121 4.06 -16.75 -3.89
CA GLY A 121 2.80 -16.15 -4.32
C GLY A 121 2.28 -15.07 -3.38
N ILE A 122 1.02 -14.69 -3.57
CA ILE A 122 0.37 -13.70 -2.68
C ILE A 122 0.25 -14.21 -1.23
N GLU A 123 0.32 -15.52 -1.03
CA GLU A 123 0.32 -16.16 0.29
C GLU A 123 1.55 -15.78 1.13
N ALA A 124 2.69 -15.52 0.47
CA ALA A 124 3.92 -15.07 1.11
C ALA A 124 4.00 -13.54 1.33
N CYS A 125 3.03 -12.78 0.82
CA CYS A 125 3.01 -11.32 1.01
C CYS A 125 2.67 -10.94 2.47
N SER A 126 3.00 -9.69 2.81
CA SER A 126 2.78 -9.10 4.12
C SER A 126 1.28 -9.04 4.50
N VAL A 127 1.00 -8.89 5.80
CA VAL A 127 -0.37 -8.68 6.30
C VAL A 127 -1.05 -7.48 5.64
N PHE A 128 -0.31 -6.40 5.37
CA PHE A 128 -0.85 -5.22 4.67
C PHE A 128 -1.26 -5.55 3.24
N ALA A 129 -0.43 -6.26 2.49
CA ALA A 129 -0.79 -6.72 1.16
C ALA A 129 -2.05 -7.60 1.19
N LYS A 130 -2.13 -8.53 2.15
CA LYS A 130 -3.29 -9.41 2.32
C LYS A 130 -4.57 -8.65 2.67
N ILE A 131 -4.50 -7.56 3.44
CA ILE A 131 -5.64 -6.69 3.72
C ILE A 131 -6.14 -6.00 2.44
N PHE A 132 -5.25 -5.42 1.62
CA PHE A 132 -5.64 -4.82 0.34
C PHE A 132 -6.28 -5.86 -0.60
N LEU A 133 -5.71 -7.07 -0.66
CA LEU A 133 -6.26 -8.16 -1.44
C LEU A 133 -7.62 -8.62 -0.89
N ALA A 134 -7.80 -8.72 0.42
CA ALA A 134 -9.06 -9.12 1.04
C ALA A 134 -10.17 -8.07 0.85
N LEU A 135 -9.83 -6.77 0.97
CA LEU A 135 -10.72 -5.67 0.61
C LEU A 135 -11.18 -5.76 -0.85
N ALA A 136 -10.29 -6.17 -1.75
CA ALA A 136 -10.62 -6.39 -3.15
C ALA A 136 -11.31 -7.75 -3.43
N GLY A 137 -11.66 -8.53 -2.41
CA GLY A 137 -12.26 -9.86 -2.56
C GLY A 137 -11.33 -10.89 -3.21
N GLN A 138 -10.02 -10.63 -3.19
CA GLN A 138 -8.98 -11.46 -3.82
C GLN A 138 -8.18 -12.28 -2.83
N TYR A 139 -8.47 -12.19 -1.54
CA TYR A 139 -7.89 -13.00 -0.46
C TYR A 139 -8.94 -13.20 0.64
N ASP A 140 -8.88 -14.30 1.38
CA ASP A 140 -9.90 -14.63 2.38
C ASP A 140 -9.53 -13.98 3.72
N TRP A 141 -10.46 -13.23 4.32
CA TRP A 141 -10.25 -12.60 5.63
C TRP A 141 -9.86 -13.60 6.73
N ARG A 142 -10.28 -14.87 6.64
CA ARG A 142 -9.92 -15.92 7.59
C ARG A 142 -8.46 -16.32 7.54
N ASP A 143 -7.77 -16.00 6.45
CA ASP A 143 -6.34 -16.27 6.26
C ASP A 143 -5.48 -15.00 6.50
N VAL A 144 -6.11 -13.89 6.91
CA VAL A 144 -5.46 -12.66 7.38
C VAL A 144 -5.39 -12.68 8.91
N PRO A 145 -4.22 -12.42 9.54
CA PRO A 145 -4.14 -12.27 10.99
C PRO A 145 -5.11 -11.19 11.50
N ASP A 146 -5.99 -11.58 12.42
CA ASP A 146 -7.00 -10.69 13.00
C ASP A 146 -6.38 -9.66 13.96
N ILE A 147 -6.96 -8.46 14.01
CA ILE A 147 -6.62 -7.40 14.98
C ILE A 147 -7.78 -7.26 15.97
N PRO A 148 -7.67 -7.83 17.19
CA PRO A 148 -8.78 -7.87 18.12
C PRO A 148 -9.24 -6.47 18.56
N ALA A 149 -10.53 -6.19 18.43
CA ALA A 149 -11.10 -4.90 18.84
C ALA A 149 -10.92 -4.60 20.35
N VAL A 150 -10.67 -5.64 21.17
CA VAL A 150 -10.36 -5.49 22.59
C VAL A 150 -9.10 -4.65 22.84
N LEU A 151 -8.16 -4.58 21.88
CA LEU A 151 -6.96 -3.75 21.99
C LEU A 151 -7.29 -2.26 22.16
N PHE A 152 -8.44 -1.80 21.67
CA PHE A 152 -8.84 -0.39 21.70
C PHE A 152 -9.62 0.00 22.96
N LYS A 153 -9.81 -0.93 23.90
CA LYS A 153 -10.41 -0.65 25.19
C LYS A 153 -9.40 -0.02 26.12
N GLU A 154 -9.83 0.99 26.89
CA GLU A 154 -8.95 1.71 27.82
C GLU A 154 -8.26 0.80 28.86
N TRP A 155 -8.95 -0.26 29.27
CA TRP A 155 -8.47 -1.25 30.23
C TRP A 155 -7.52 -2.29 29.63
N SER A 156 -7.38 -2.36 28.30
CA SER A 156 -6.54 -3.36 27.65
C SER A 156 -5.08 -3.20 28.12
N PRO A 157 -4.41 -4.28 28.58
CA PRO A 157 -3.00 -4.22 28.98
C PRO A 157 -2.07 -4.00 27.78
N VAL A 158 -2.55 -4.32 26.57
CA VAL A 158 -1.86 -4.10 25.30
C VAL A 158 -2.78 -3.23 24.45
N LYS A 159 -2.62 -1.90 24.57
CA LYS A 159 -3.39 -0.91 23.82
C LYS A 159 -2.50 -0.23 22.78
N PRO A 160 -3.04 0.49 21.78
CA PRO A 160 -2.23 1.15 20.75
C PRO A 160 -1.08 2.00 21.31
N ALA A 161 -1.30 2.67 22.44
CA ALA A 161 -0.27 3.47 23.13
C ALA A 161 0.90 2.65 23.71
N SER A 162 0.75 1.32 23.82
CA SER A 162 1.82 0.39 24.22
C SER A 162 2.79 0.07 23.07
N PHE A 163 2.51 0.57 21.85
CA PHE A 163 3.32 0.37 20.65
C PHE A 163 3.96 1.69 20.19
N GLY A 164 4.87 1.61 19.21
CA GLY A 164 5.38 2.81 18.53
C GLY A 164 4.23 3.62 17.95
N GLN A 165 4.32 4.96 18.03
CA GLN A 165 3.23 5.87 17.68
C GLN A 165 2.64 5.66 16.27
N TRP A 166 3.44 5.13 15.34
CA TRP A 166 3.03 4.87 13.96
C TRP A 166 2.13 3.63 13.83
N ILE A 167 2.06 2.74 14.83
CA ILE A 167 1.33 1.48 14.72
C ILE A 167 -0.17 1.70 14.89
N GLY A 168 -0.58 2.47 15.91
CA GLY A 168 -1.98 2.69 16.26
C GLY A 168 -2.88 3.10 15.08
N PRO A 169 -2.49 4.10 14.26
CA PRO A 169 -3.28 4.53 13.09
C PRO A 169 -3.57 3.43 12.08
N HIS A 170 -2.73 2.41 11.97
CA HIS A 170 -2.95 1.28 11.06
C HIS A 170 -3.89 0.24 11.68
N LEU A 171 -3.76 -0.02 12.98
CA LEU A 171 -4.52 -1.08 13.65
C LEU A 171 -6.03 -0.79 13.68
N LEU A 172 -6.44 0.47 13.79
CA LEU A 172 -7.86 0.86 13.85
C LEU A 172 -8.66 0.38 12.62
N PRO A 173 -8.32 0.79 11.39
CA PRO A 173 -9.05 0.35 10.20
C PRO A 173 -8.88 -1.16 9.97
N MET A 174 -7.70 -1.74 10.28
CA MET A 174 -7.47 -3.18 10.17
C MET A 174 -8.43 -3.99 11.04
N ALA A 175 -8.64 -3.58 12.30
CA ALA A 175 -9.58 -4.22 13.21
C ALA A 175 -11.02 -4.13 12.70
N TYR A 176 -11.41 -2.98 12.16
CA TYR A 176 -12.74 -2.79 11.60
C TYR A 176 -12.96 -3.67 10.35
N PHE A 177 -12.04 -3.64 9.39
CA PHE A 177 -12.17 -4.40 8.15
C PHE A 177 -12.15 -5.91 8.36
N SER A 178 -11.25 -6.40 9.23
CA SER A 178 -11.18 -7.83 9.59
C SER A 178 -12.47 -8.29 10.24
N ARG A 179 -12.97 -7.54 11.23
CA ARG A 179 -14.19 -7.87 11.96
C ARG A 179 -15.45 -7.89 11.09
N ARG A 180 -15.50 -7.03 10.07
CA ARG A 180 -16.64 -6.93 9.14
C ARG A 180 -16.41 -7.68 7.84
N GLU A 181 -15.27 -8.36 7.70
CA GLU A 181 -14.83 -9.10 6.52
C GLU A 181 -15.17 -8.37 5.20
N ILE A 182 -14.88 -7.07 5.15
CA ILE A 182 -15.30 -6.21 4.04
C ILE A 182 -14.56 -6.64 2.77
N ALA A 183 -15.31 -7.01 1.73
CA ALA A 183 -14.74 -7.45 0.45
C ALA A 183 -15.58 -6.96 -0.73
N ARG A 184 -14.92 -6.43 -1.76
CA ARG A 184 -15.54 -6.00 -3.03
C ARG A 184 -14.52 -6.02 -4.15
N LEU A 185 -14.80 -6.72 -5.25
CA LEU A 185 -14.05 -6.55 -6.50
C LEU A 185 -14.83 -5.63 -7.47
N PRO A 186 -14.48 -4.34 -7.60
CA PRO A 186 -15.14 -3.47 -8.55
C PRO A 186 -14.72 -3.77 -9.99
N GLU A 187 -15.57 -3.39 -10.95
CA GLU A 187 -15.42 -3.68 -12.39
C GLU A 187 -14.08 -3.21 -12.99
N GLY A 188 -13.45 -2.18 -12.42
CA GLY A 188 -12.16 -1.63 -12.86
C GLY A 188 -10.91 -2.25 -12.22
N LEU A 189 -11.05 -3.23 -11.31
CA LEU A 189 -9.92 -3.92 -10.70
C LEU A 189 -9.84 -5.36 -11.20
N PRO A 190 -8.74 -5.75 -11.87
CA PRO A 190 -8.60 -7.11 -12.40
C PRO A 190 -8.33 -8.12 -11.27
N PRO A 191 -8.81 -9.37 -11.41
CA PRO A 191 -8.48 -10.46 -10.48
C PRO A 191 -6.99 -10.83 -10.59
N LEU A 192 -6.44 -11.51 -9.59
CA LEU A 192 -5.02 -11.89 -9.46
C LEU A 192 -4.88 -13.39 -9.18
N LEU A 193 -5.81 -14.20 -9.69
CA LEU A 193 -5.80 -15.65 -9.51
C LEU A 193 -4.47 -16.28 -9.98
N GLU A 194 -3.80 -15.66 -10.96
CA GLU A 194 -2.51 -16.11 -11.47
C GLU A 194 -1.31 -15.85 -10.55
N LEU A 195 -1.49 -15.13 -9.44
CA LEU A 195 -0.43 -14.86 -8.45
C LEU A 195 -0.50 -15.77 -7.22
N TYR A 196 -1.47 -16.68 -7.16
CA TYR A 196 -1.53 -17.71 -6.12
C TYR A 196 -0.48 -18.80 -6.40
N ALA A 197 0.35 -19.11 -5.40
CA ALA A 197 1.23 -20.28 -5.49
C ALA A 197 0.47 -21.59 -5.20
N GLY A 198 -0.54 -21.52 -4.32
CA GLY A 198 -1.47 -22.60 -4.02
C GLY A 198 -2.78 -22.50 -4.80
N LYS A 199 -3.80 -23.22 -4.33
CA LYS A 199 -5.18 -23.04 -4.83
C LYS A 199 -5.90 -22.02 -3.95
N PRO A 200 -6.54 -20.98 -4.51
CA PRO A 200 -7.40 -20.11 -3.73
C PRO A 200 -8.55 -20.91 -3.10
N ARG A 201 -9.08 -20.45 -1.96
CA ARG A 201 -10.30 -21.03 -1.38
C ARG A 201 -11.43 -20.99 -2.40
N ALA A 202 -12.26 -22.04 -2.43
CA ALA A 202 -13.33 -22.18 -3.42
C ALA A 202 -14.29 -20.97 -3.48
N ALA A 203 -14.52 -20.30 -2.35
CA ALA A 203 -15.35 -19.10 -2.27
C ALA A 203 -14.77 -17.88 -3.02
N LEU A 204 -13.44 -17.82 -3.18
CA LEU A 204 -12.75 -16.77 -3.95
C LEU A 204 -12.63 -17.11 -5.44
N ALA A 205 -12.81 -18.39 -5.81
CA ALA A 205 -12.76 -18.83 -7.20
C ALA A 205 -13.97 -18.34 -8.01
N SER A 206 -15.09 -18.02 -7.33
CA SER A 206 -16.20 -17.27 -7.92
C SER A 206 -15.98 -15.78 -7.71
N VAL A 207 -15.70 -15.04 -8.79
CA VAL A 207 -15.63 -13.57 -8.75
C VAL A 207 -16.96 -13.01 -8.25
N GLN A 208 -16.97 -12.46 -7.03
CA GLN A 208 -18.14 -11.81 -6.46
C GLN A 208 -18.13 -10.32 -6.86
N THR A 209 -19.13 -9.90 -7.62
CA THR A 209 -19.27 -8.53 -8.16
C THR A 209 -19.99 -7.56 -7.21
N GLY A 210 -20.23 -7.97 -5.96
CA GLY A 210 -20.92 -7.17 -4.93
C GLY A 210 -20.06 -6.87 -3.72
N THR A 211 -20.44 -5.86 -2.94
CA THR A 211 -19.85 -5.63 -1.62
C THR A 211 -20.38 -6.68 -0.64
N VAL A 212 -19.46 -7.42 -0.03
CA VAL A 212 -19.74 -8.30 1.10
C VAL A 212 -19.33 -7.56 2.37
N ILE A 213 -20.24 -7.54 3.35
CA ILE A 213 -20.00 -7.06 4.71
C ILE A 213 -20.63 -8.06 5.65
N SER A 214 -19.83 -8.62 6.56
CA SER A 214 -20.26 -9.63 7.52
C SER A 214 -21.05 -8.99 8.67
N GLY A 215 -22.24 -9.53 8.92
CA GLY A 215 -23.11 -9.16 10.04
C GLY A 215 -23.65 -7.71 10.03
N PRO A 216 -24.64 -7.42 10.89
CA PRO A 216 -25.08 -6.05 11.14
C PRO A 216 -24.00 -5.26 11.92
N PRO A 217 -23.98 -3.91 11.82
CA PRO A 217 -23.13 -3.08 12.66
C PRO A 217 -23.34 -3.34 14.15
N SER A 218 -22.27 -3.25 14.94
CA SER A 218 -22.31 -3.37 16.41
C SER A 218 -21.77 -2.11 17.10
N PRO A 219 -22.05 -1.92 18.42
CA PRO A 219 -21.47 -0.82 19.18
C PRO A 219 -19.93 -0.78 19.19
N THR A 220 -19.28 -1.93 19.00
CA THR A 220 -17.81 -1.97 18.87
C THR A 220 -17.36 -1.40 17.54
N ASP A 221 -18.13 -1.59 16.47
CA ASP A 221 -17.84 -1.00 15.17
C ASP A 221 -17.96 0.53 15.22
N GLU A 222 -19.03 1.03 15.87
CA GLU A 222 -19.23 2.46 16.10
C GLU A 222 -18.07 3.08 16.89
N GLU A 223 -17.60 2.40 17.93
CA GLU A 223 -16.44 2.86 18.72
C GLU A 223 -15.16 2.93 17.89
N LEU A 224 -14.88 1.92 17.06
CA LEU A 224 -13.71 1.93 16.17
C LEU A 224 -13.81 3.08 15.16
N ILE A 225 -14.98 3.30 14.57
CA ILE A 225 -15.21 4.40 13.62
C ILE A 225 -15.05 5.76 14.31
N ALA A 226 -15.63 5.93 15.50
CA ALA A 226 -15.48 7.17 16.28
C ALA A 226 -13.99 7.46 16.56
N LYS A 227 -13.23 6.45 17.00
CA LYS A 227 -11.78 6.58 17.21
C LYS A 227 -11.01 6.92 15.93
N MET A 228 -11.42 6.39 14.78
CA MET A 228 -10.83 6.78 13.49
C MET A 228 -11.13 8.25 13.20
N VAL A 229 -12.38 8.70 13.30
CA VAL A 229 -12.76 10.11 13.07
C VAL A 229 -12.01 11.05 14.02
N GLU A 230 -11.91 10.71 15.30
CA GLU A 230 -11.17 11.51 16.30
C GLU A 230 -9.66 11.58 16.03
N ALA A 231 -9.08 10.52 15.44
CA ALA A 231 -7.64 10.46 15.16
C ALA A 231 -7.22 11.17 13.86
N GLN A 232 -8.18 11.65 13.07
CA GLN A 232 -7.90 12.33 11.80
C GLN A 232 -7.11 13.62 12.04
N GLN A 233 -6.00 13.77 11.33
CA GLN A 233 -5.13 14.94 11.37
C GLN A 233 -5.65 16.06 10.46
N PRO A 234 -5.20 17.31 10.64
CA PRO A 234 -5.38 18.36 9.65
C PRO A 234 -4.97 17.87 8.25
N GLU A 235 -5.67 18.32 7.21
CA GLU A 235 -5.54 17.84 5.81
C GLU A 235 -5.97 16.38 5.57
N GLY A 236 -6.56 15.70 6.58
CA GLY A 236 -7.28 14.44 6.38
C GLY A 236 -6.44 13.16 6.43
N SER A 237 -5.22 13.22 6.96
CA SER A 237 -4.36 12.03 7.11
C SER A 237 -4.58 11.32 8.46
N TRP A 238 -4.12 10.07 8.56
CA TRP A 238 -4.06 9.33 9.83
C TRP A 238 -2.61 9.05 10.21
N GLY A 239 -2.11 9.76 11.21
CA GLY A 239 -0.72 9.66 11.68
C GLY A 239 0.32 10.19 10.67
N GLY A 240 -0.09 10.78 9.55
CA GLY A 240 0.84 11.22 8.50
C GLY A 240 1.45 10.08 7.67
N TYR A 241 0.88 8.87 7.73
CA TYR A 241 1.38 7.70 6.99
C TYR A 241 0.44 7.30 5.85
N THR A 242 1.03 6.84 4.74
CA THR A 242 0.28 6.47 3.53
C THR A 242 -0.74 5.36 3.80
N LEU A 243 -0.33 4.25 4.42
CA LEU A 243 -1.20 3.07 4.56
C LEU A 243 -2.41 3.32 5.46
N SER A 244 -2.22 3.91 6.65
CA SER A 244 -3.35 4.28 7.53
C SER A 244 -4.29 5.28 6.85
N THR A 245 -3.74 6.24 6.11
CA THR A 245 -4.57 7.23 5.37
C THR A 245 -5.35 6.61 4.21
N LEU A 246 -4.84 5.56 3.57
CA LEU A 246 -5.57 4.86 2.51
C LEU A 246 -6.71 3.98 3.05
N LEU A 247 -6.61 3.56 4.32
CA LEU A 247 -7.51 2.59 4.93
C LEU A 247 -8.61 3.22 5.80
N CYS A 248 -8.41 4.44 6.30
CA CYS A 248 -9.41 5.21 7.07
C CYS A 248 -10.30 6.06 6.15
#